data_AF-A0A844ZGD9-F1
#
_entry.id   AF-A0A844ZGD9-F1
#
_cell.length_a   1.000
_cell.length_b   1.000
_cell.length_c   1.000
_cell.angle_alpha   90.00
_cell.angle_beta   90.00
_cell.angle_gamma   90.00
#
_symmetry.space_group_name_H-M   'P 1'
#
loop_
_entity.id
_entity.type
_entity.pdbx_description
1 polymer ?
#
loop_
_entity_poly.entity_id
_entity_poly.type
_entity_poly.pdbx_seq_one_letter_code
_entity_poly.pdbx_strand_id
1 'polypeptide(L)'
;MCNNSLEIGHDLEDRMNEVATQFAQAADGAPYVVYAILDPTKTDPRSRYQALPFYVGETKNPHGRAIDHIRRALAQKDKYQSARSEIYRLMLANQLPRFIVLERCSTRAQSLEAELRWSQQLLKWSYSLSNCLPGQSRIINKLHYERLIANRLWKLTMVEAHAAGITITESCPSGCYRKVVELSACAASENSGRKLASLKETITACSRCQSEPTIAIAEQNGSQTSWKRPSHNAIDLPRLLSPHRQ
;
A
#
# COMPACT_ATOMS: atom_id res chain seq x y z
N MET A 1 -40.77 -4.45 5.04
CA MET A 1 -39.60 -5.33 5.29
C MET A 1 -38.56 -4.54 6.05
N CYS A 2 -38.06 -5.11 7.14
CA CYS A 2 -37.52 -4.40 8.30
C CYS A 2 -36.27 -3.55 8.02
N ASN A 3 -36.32 -2.31 8.52
CA ASN A 3 -35.20 -1.39 8.60
C ASN A 3 -34.31 -1.85 9.79
N ASN A 4 -33.43 -2.84 9.57
CA ASN A 4 -32.41 -3.20 10.55
C ASN A 4 -31.30 -2.15 10.52
N SER A 5 -31.56 -1.00 11.16
CA SER A 5 -30.48 -0.16 11.65
C SER A 5 -29.74 -0.99 12.70
N LEU A 6 -28.51 -1.41 12.41
CA LEU A 6 -27.58 -1.96 13.39
C LEU A 6 -27.39 -0.88 14.46
N GLU A 7 -28.16 -0.92 15.54
CA GLU A 7 -27.91 -0.11 16.72
C GLU A 7 -26.56 -0.55 17.29
N ILE A 8 -25.59 0.37 17.26
CA ILE A 8 -24.28 0.16 17.87
C ILE A 8 -24.51 0.25 19.38
N GLY A 9 -24.85 -0.89 20.00
CA GLY A 9 -24.88 -1.01 21.45
C GLY A 9 -23.46 -0.94 22.04
N HIS A 10 -23.35 -0.59 23.32
CA HIS A 10 -22.08 -0.54 24.05
C HIS A 10 -21.24 -1.83 23.91
N ASP A 11 -21.91 -3.00 23.85
CA ASP A 11 -21.27 -4.30 23.62
C ASP A 11 -20.45 -4.36 22.32
N LEU A 12 -20.92 -3.73 21.24
CA LEU A 12 -20.21 -3.75 19.96
C LEU A 12 -18.95 -2.89 20.01
N GLU A 13 -19.02 -1.72 20.64
CA GLU A 13 -17.85 -0.85 20.80
C GLU A 13 -16.76 -1.52 21.64
N ASP A 14 -17.15 -2.21 22.71
CA ASP A 14 -16.23 -2.96 23.56
C ASP A 14 -15.54 -4.08 22.79
N ARG A 15 -16.31 -4.90 22.06
CA ARG A 15 -15.76 -5.98 21.21
C ARG A 15 -14.86 -5.43 20.10
N MET A 16 -15.21 -4.28 19.50
CA MET A 16 -14.37 -3.60 18.50
C MET A 16 -13.04 -3.15 19.10
N ASN A 17 -13.07 -2.55 20.29
CA ASN A 17 -11.87 -2.11 21.00
C ASN A 17 -11.01 -3.31 21.43
N GLU A 18 -11.62 -4.42 21.82
CA GLU A 18 -10.89 -5.65 22.15
C GLU A 18 -10.12 -6.18 20.93
N VAL A 19 -10.78 -6.31 19.77
CA VAL A 19 -10.12 -6.74 18.52
C VAL A 19 -8.98 -5.79 18.12
N ALA A 20 -9.20 -4.48 18.25
CA ALA A 20 -8.18 -3.48 17.96
C ALA A 20 -6.99 -3.54 18.92
N THR A 21 -7.24 -3.83 20.20
CA THR A 21 -6.22 -4.01 21.23
C THR A 21 -5.40 -5.26 20.98
N GLN A 22 -6.04 -6.39 20.70
CA GLN A 22 -5.35 -7.64 20.35
C GLN A 22 -4.46 -7.46 19.10
N PHE A 23 -4.94 -6.74 18.08
CA PHE A 23 -4.13 -6.45 16.89
C PHE A 23 -2.92 -5.56 17.22
N ALA A 24 -3.08 -4.56 18.07
CA ALA A 24 -1.99 -3.71 18.52
C ALA A 24 -0.96 -4.46 19.38
N GLN A 25 -1.41 -5.35 20.26
CA GLN A 25 -0.53 -6.24 21.02
C GLN A 25 0.25 -7.18 20.09
N ALA A 26 -0.41 -7.76 19.09
CA ALA A 26 0.26 -8.62 18.10
C ALA A 26 1.32 -7.86 17.28
N ALA A 27 1.19 -6.54 17.12
CA ALA A 27 2.22 -5.74 16.46
C ALA A 27 3.51 -5.62 17.27
N ASP A 28 3.46 -5.86 18.59
CA ASP A 28 4.62 -5.91 19.48
C ASP A 28 5.55 -4.69 19.35
N GLY A 29 4.94 -3.49 19.34
CA GLY A 29 5.66 -2.22 19.27
C GLY A 29 6.36 -1.93 17.94
N ALA A 30 6.23 -2.78 16.92
CA ALA A 30 6.86 -2.55 15.62
C ALA A 30 6.41 -1.22 14.98
N PRO A 31 7.34 -0.41 14.42
CA PRO A 31 7.00 0.88 13.82
C PRO A 31 6.00 0.76 12.66
N TYR A 32 6.09 -0.33 11.90
CA TYR A 32 5.16 -0.68 10.84
C TYR A 32 4.85 -2.18 10.90
N VAL A 33 3.63 -2.55 10.53
CA VAL A 33 3.24 -3.95 10.34
C VAL A 33 2.51 -4.14 9.02
N VAL A 34 2.76 -5.28 8.39
CA VAL A 34 1.90 -5.84 7.36
C VAL A 34 0.96 -6.83 8.02
N TYR A 35 -0.32 -6.74 7.70
CA TYR A 35 -1.36 -7.51 8.35
C TYR A 35 -2.34 -8.08 7.32
N ALA A 36 -3.04 -9.14 7.71
CA ALA A 36 -4.19 -9.66 6.98
C ALA A 36 -5.48 -9.50 7.79
N ILE A 37 -6.60 -9.37 7.09
CA ILE A 37 -7.95 -9.47 7.67
C ILE A 37 -8.55 -10.79 7.23
N LEU A 38 -9.07 -11.54 8.19
CA LEU A 38 -9.62 -12.88 8.04
C LEU A 38 -11.12 -12.87 8.33
N ASP A 39 -11.85 -13.66 7.56
CA ASP A 39 -13.27 -13.95 7.72
C ASP A 39 -13.42 -15.14 8.69
N PRO A 40 -13.80 -14.91 9.97
CA PRO A 40 -13.90 -15.97 10.95
C PRO A 40 -15.03 -16.97 10.68
N THR A 41 -15.96 -16.65 9.77
CA THR A 41 -17.09 -17.52 9.42
C THR A 41 -16.72 -18.59 8.40
N LYS A 42 -15.53 -18.47 7.78
CA LYS A 42 -15.03 -19.39 6.76
C LYS A 42 -13.73 -20.03 7.20
N THR A 43 -13.69 -21.35 7.10
CA THR A 43 -12.46 -22.12 7.28
C THR A 43 -11.45 -21.80 6.18
N ASP A 44 -10.17 -21.76 6.52
CA ASP A 44 -9.10 -21.66 5.54
C ASP A 44 -8.94 -23.01 4.79
N PRO A 45 -9.22 -23.08 3.47
CA PRO A 45 -9.09 -24.31 2.70
C PRO A 45 -7.64 -24.82 2.59
N ARG A 46 -6.64 -24.00 2.95
CA ARG A 46 -5.23 -24.38 2.95
C ARG A 46 -4.67 -24.65 4.35
N SER A 47 -5.48 -24.49 5.40
CA SER A 47 -5.09 -24.70 6.80
C SER A 47 -3.80 -23.97 7.22
N ARG A 48 -3.54 -22.80 6.62
CA ARG A 48 -2.38 -21.93 6.95
C ARG A 48 -2.74 -20.91 8.02
N TYR A 49 -3.99 -20.51 8.06
CA TYR A 49 -4.53 -19.49 8.94
C TYR A 49 -5.75 -20.03 9.68
N GLN A 50 -6.03 -19.42 10.84
CA GLN A 50 -7.17 -19.77 11.70
C GLN A 50 -8.56 -19.45 11.09
N ALA A 51 -8.60 -18.82 9.93
CA ALA A 51 -9.79 -18.37 9.21
C ALA A 51 -9.38 -17.91 7.79
N LEU A 52 -10.34 -17.74 6.88
CA LEU A 52 -10.06 -17.38 5.49
C LEU A 52 -9.55 -15.93 5.36
N PRO A 53 -8.30 -15.69 4.91
CA PRO A 53 -7.82 -14.33 4.64
C PRO A 53 -8.50 -13.75 3.39
N PHE A 54 -8.93 -12.50 3.48
CA PHE A 54 -9.57 -11.79 2.36
C PHE A 54 -9.00 -10.40 2.10
N TYR A 55 -8.04 -9.92 2.89
CA TYR A 55 -7.41 -8.61 2.69
C TYR A 55 -5.99 -8.58 3.26
N VAL A 56 -5.11 -7.81 2.62
CA VAL A 56 -3.77 -7.47 3.13
C VAL A 56 -3.61 -5.95 3.21
N GLY A 57 -2.99 -5.44 4.27
CA GLY A 57 -2.68 -4.02 4.39
C GLY A 57 -1.38 -3.76 5.16
N GLU A 58 -0.93 -2.51 5.14
CA GLU A 58 0.14 -2.01 6.01
C GLU A 58 -0.35 -0.87 6.92
N THR A 59 0.24 -0.76 8.11
CA THR A 59 -0.05 0.35 9.03
C THR A 59 1.08 0.60 10.02
N LYS A 60 1.22 1.86 10.44
CA LYS A 60 1.99 2.29 11.61
C LYS A 60 1.18 2.41 12.90
N ASN A 61 -0.15 2.30 12.80
CA ASN A 61 -1.08 2.38 13.91
C ASN A 61 -2.09 1.22 13.79
N PRO A 62 -1.76 0.03 14.35
CA PRO A 62 -2.62 -1.15 14.26
C PRO A 62 -4.00 -0.92 14.86
N HIS A 63 -4.07 -0.40 16.10
CA HIS A 63 -5.32 -0.14 16.81
C HIS A 63 -6.25 0.76 15.99
N GLY A 64 -5.76 1.96 15.63
CA GLY A 64 -6.54 2.91 14.85
C GLY A 64 -6.95 2.36 13.48
N ARG A 65 -6.11 1.52 12.86
CA ARG A 65 -6.42 0.90 11.57
C ARG A 65 -7.53 -0.15 11.66
N ALA A 66 -7.56 -0.97 12.71
CA ALA A 66 -8.65 -1.92 12.93
C ALA A 66 -9.99 -1.20 13.12
N ILE A 67 -10.02 -0.19 13.99
CA ILE A 67 -11.22 0.64 14.22
C ILE A 67 -11.66 1.34 12.93
N ASP A 68 -10.74 1.92 12.16
CA ASP A 68 -11.05 2.60 10.89
C ASP A 68 -11.68 1.65 9.86
N HIS A 69 -11.19 0.42 9.73
CA HIS A 69 -11.79 -0.57 8.83
C HIS A 69 -13.23 -0.90 9.20
N ILE A 70 -13.50 -1.15 10.48
CA ILE A 70 -14.84 -1.53 10.97
C ILE A 70 -15.81 -0.35 10.84
N ARG A 71 -15.42 0.85 11.31
CA ARG A 71 -16.26 2.05 11.22
C ARG A 71 -16.58 2.42 9.77
N ARG A 72 -15.60 2.34 8.87
CA ARG A 72 -15.85 2.60 7.44
C ARG A 72 -16.76 1.56 6.80
N ALA A 73 -16.65 0.29 7.19
CA ALA A 73 -17.55 -0.75 6.72
C ALA A 73 -19.01 -0.46 7.13
N LEU A 74 -19.24 -0.10 8.39
CA LEU A 74 -20.57 0.27 8.90
C LEU A 74 -21.15 1.51 8.19
N ALA A 75 -20.31 2.49 7.86
CA ALA A 75 -20.75 3.70 7.17
C ALA A 75 -21.13 3.48 5.70
N GLN A 76 -20.53 2.50 5.01
CA GLN A 76 -20.61 2.40 3.54
C GLN A 76 -21.78 1.56 3.01
N LYS A 77 -22.55 0.87 3.88
CA LYS A 77 -23.75 0.04 3.59
C LYS A 77 -23.64 -0.74 2.25
N ASP A 78 -23.05 -1.94 2.28
CA ASP A 78 -22.77 -2.87 1.14
C ASP A 78 -22.84 -2.25 -0.26
N LYS A 79 -21.83 -1.45 -0.61
CA LYS A 79 -21.64 -0.96 -1.98
C LYS A 79 -20.32 -1.53 -2.51
N TYR A 80 -20.42 -2.37 -3.54
CA TYR A 80 -19.33 -2.99 -4.32
C TYR A 80 -18.56 -4.13 -3.63
N GLN A 81 -17.94 -5.03 -4.39
CA GLN A 81 -17.04 -6.06 -3.85
C GLN A 81 -15.75 -5.40 -3.34
N SER A 82 -15.64 -5.26 -2.02
CA SER A 82 -14.49 -4.63 -1.36
C SER A 82 -14.28 -5.24 0.03
N ALA A 83 -13.09 -5.08 0.60
CA ALA A 83 -12.83 -5.51 1.97
C ALA A 83 -13.80 -4.90 2.99
N ARG A 84 -14.29 -3.67 2.75
CA ARG A 84 -15.28 -3.03 3.62
C ARG A 84 -16.64 -3.71 3.54
N SER A 85 -17.00 -4.19 2.36
CA SER A 85 -18.24 -4.92 2.14
C SER A 85 -18.20 -6.31 2.77
N GLU A 86 -17.04 -6.99 2.71
CA GLU A 86 -16.84 -8.24 3.46
C GLU A 86 -16.96 -8.01 4.98
N ILE A 87 -16.29 -6.98 5.51
CA ILE A 87 -16.41 -6.63 6.93
C ILE A 87 -17.86 -6.31 7.29
N TYR A 88 -18.56 -5.53 6.47
CA TYR A 88 -19.97 -5.20 6.72
C TYR A 88 -20.86 -6.46 6.80
N ARG A 89 -20.64 -7.46 5.94
CA ARG A 89 -21.35 -8.75 6.01
C ARG A 89 -21.02 -9.54 7.27
N LEU A 90 -19.77 -9.49 7.75
CA LEU A 90 -19.42 -10.05 9.06
C LEU A 90 -20.23 -9.38 10.18
N MET A 91 -20.31 -8.05 10.16
CA MET A 91 -21.08 -7.29 11.16
C MET A 91 -22.57 -7.70 11.16
N LEU A 92 -23.18 -7.89 9.99
CA LEU A 92 -24.56 -8.37 9.86
C LEU A 92 -24.75 -9.79 10.44
N ALA A 93 -23.72 -10.62 10.40
CA ALA A 93 -23.69 -11.95 11.03
C ALA A 93 -23.29 -11.91 12.51
N ASN A 94 -23.23 -10.72 13.13
CA ASN A 94 -22.75 -10.50 14.51
C ASN A 94 -21.31 -11.01 14.75
N GLN A 95 -20.47 -10.99 13.71
CA GLN A 95 -19.07 -11.40 13.76
C GLN A 95 -18.15 -10.21 13.50
N LEU A 96 -16.98 -10.19 14.16
CA LEU A 96 -15.94 -9.21 13.90
C LEU A 96 -14.83 -9.81 13.04
N PRO A 97 -14.21 -9.02 12.14
CA PRO A 97 -13.05 -9.47 11.40
C PRO A 97 -11.89 -9.82 12.34
N ARG A 98 -11.11 -10.86 12.00
CA ARG A 98 -9.87 -11.17 12.71
C ARG A 98 -8.70 -10.49 12.03
N PHE A 99 -7.87 -9.77 12.77
CA PHE A 99 -6.64 -9.18 12.27
C PHE A 99 -5.45 -10.02 12.72
N ILE A 100 -4.53 -10.32 11.79
CA ILE A 100 -3.26 -10.99 12.11
C ILE A 100 -2.10 -10.17 11.57
N VAL A 101 -1.00 -10.12 12.30
CA VAL A 101 0.26 -9.57 11.82
C VAL A 101 0.96 -10.63 10.97
N LEU A 102 1.21 -10.31 9.70
CA LEU A 102 1.96 -11.15 8.78
C LEU A 102 3.47 -10.87 8.89
N GLU A 103 3.83 -9.60 9.10
CA GLU A 103 5.22 -9.17 9.16
C GLU A 103 5.38 -7.87 9.94
N ARG A 104 6.45 -7.77 10.73
CA ARG A 104 6.86 -6.55 11.44
C ARG A 104 8.00 -5.89 10.66
N CYS A 105 7.92 -4.57 10.49
CA CYS A 105 8.83 -3.81 9.64
C CYS A 105 9.38 -2.60 10.40
N SER A 106 10.67 -2.32 10.22
CA SER A 106 11.34 -1.20 10.88
C SER A 106 11.10 0.12 10.14
N THR A 107 10.84 0.05 8.83
CA THR A 107 10.64 1.24 7.98
C THR A 107 9.38 1.12 7.13
N ARG A 108 8.89 2.27 6.66
CA ARG A 108 7.74 2.30 5.74
C ARG A 108 8.05 1.69 4.38
N ALA A 109 9.28 1.85 3.88
CA ALA A 109 9.68 1.26 2.61
C ALA A 109 9.53 -0.27 2.67
N GLN A 110 10.06 -0.88 3.73
CA GLN A 110 9.91 -2.31 4.01
C GLN A 110 8.44 -2.73 4.10
N SER A 111 7.59 -1.97 4.80
CA SER A 111 6.16 -2.33 4.92
C SER A 111 5.43 -2.27 3.58
N LEU A 112 5.74 -1.29 2.72
CA LEU A 112 5.13 -1.15 1.40
C LEU A 112 5.53 -2.27 0.44
N GLU A 113 6.77 -2.75 0.52
CA GLU A 113 7.23 -3.90 -0.23
C GLU A 113 6.62 -5.20 0.31
N ALA A 114 6.71 -5.41 1.62
CA ALA A 114 6.18 -6.60 2.28
C ALA A 114 4.66 -6.74 2.05
N GLU A 115 3.89 -5.65 2.05
CA GLU A 115 2.46 -5.67 1.73
C GLU A 115 2.21 -6.21 0.31
N LEU A 116 3.00 -5.76 -0.68
CA LEU A 116 2.87 -6.24 -2.05
C LEU A 116 3.30 -7.71 -2.16
N ARG A 117 4.41 -8.09 -1.53
CA ARG A 117 4.92 -9.47 -1.49
C ARG A 117 3.89 -10.42 -0.87
N TRP A 118 3.33 -10.09 0.29
CA TRP A 118 2.31 -10.90 0.96
C TRP A 118 1.04 -11.01 0.13
N SER A 119 0.59 -9.91 -0.49
CA SER A 119 -0.56 -9.96 -1.39
C SER A 119 -0.32 -10.93 -2.55
N GLN A 120 0.84 -10.84 -3.20
CA GLN A 120 1.22 -11.75 -4.29
C GLN A 120 1.35 -13.20 -3.82
N GLN A 121 1.88 -13.42 -2.62
CA GLN A 121 2.01 -14.76 -2.04
C GLN A 121 0.64 -15.40 -1.79
N LEU A 122 -0.28 -14.67 -1.15
CA LEU A 122 -1.64 -15.16 -0.88
C LEU A 122 -2.41 -15.45 -2.18
N LEU A 123 -2.31 -14.57 -3.18
CA LEU A 123 -2.92 -14.81 -4.49
C LEU A 123 -2.35 -16.07 -5.17
N LYS A 124 -1.04 -16.31 -5.08
CA LYS A 124 -0.40 -17.54 -5.60
C LYS A 124 -0.84 -18.79 -4.84
N TRP A 125 -1.19 -18.65 -3.56
CA TRP A 125 -1.85 -19.70 -2.76
C TRP A 125 -3.35 -19.84 -3.04
N SER A 126 -3.86 -19.13 -4.05
CA SER A 126 -5.25 -19.14 -4.51
C SER A 126 -6.25 -18.56 -3.51
N TYR A 127 -5.82 -17.67 -2.62
CA TYR A 127 -6.76 -16.85 -1.84
C TYR A 127 -7.37 -15.76 -2.71
N SER A 128 -8.65 -15.46 -2.49
CA SER A 128 -9.35 -14.34 -3.11
C SER A 128 -9.23 -13.11 -2.22
N LEU A 129 -8.42 -12.14 -2.64
CA LEU A 129 -8.25 -10.89 -1.90
C LEU A 129 -9.23 -9.82 -2.40
N SER A 130 -9.83 -9.11 -1.45
CA SER A 130 -10.76 -7.98 -1.66
C SER A 130 -10.06 -6.62 -1.66
N ASN A 131 -8.74 -6.62 -1.85
CA ASN A 131 -7.97 -5.41 -2.11
C ASN A 131 -8.35 -4.82 -3.47
N CYS A 132 -8.35 -3.48 -3.60
CA CYS A 132 -8.72 -2.84 -4.87
C CYS A 132 -7.52 -2.54 -5.79
N LEU A 133 -6.29 -2.54 -5.26
CA LEU A 133 -5.11 -2.19 -6.06
C LEU A 133 -4.70 -3.37 -6.96
N PRO A 134 -4.35 -3.15 -8.24
CA PRO A 134 -3.99 -4.23 -9.17
C PRO A 134 -2.87 -5.17 -8.68
N GLY A 135 -1.90 -4.68 -7.90
CA GLY A 135 -0.85 -5.52 -7.32
C GLY A 135 -1.29 -6.37 -6.12
N GLN A 136 -2.54 -6.21 -5.69
CA GLN A 136 -3.10 -6.87 -4.52
C GLN A 136 -4.38 -7.64 -4.85
N SER A 137 -4.98 -7.43 -6.02
CA SER A 137 -6.18 -8.14 -6.48
C SER A 137 -5.92 -9.19 -7.57
N ARG A 138 -4.73 -9.20 -8.17
CA ARG A 138 -4.33 -10.17 -9.20
C ARG A 138 -2.84 -10.47 -9.16
N ILE A 139 -2.49 -11.67 -9.62
CA ILE A 139 -1.07 -12.07 -9.77
C ILE A 139 -0.46 -11.22 -10.89
N ILE A 140 0.70 -10.63 -10.62
CA ILE A 140 1.44 -9.79 -11.56
C ILE A 140 2.81 -10.38 -11.89
N ASN A 141 3.36 -10.00 -13.04
CA ASN A 141 4.72 -10.36 -13.41
C ASN A 141 5.76 -9.49 -12.68
N LYS A 142 7.04 -9.90 -12.77
CA LYS A 142 8.18 -9.24 -12.12
C LYS A 142 8.31 -7.76 -12.50
N LEU A 143 8.21 -7.42 -13.78
CA LEU A 143 8.34 -6.03 -14.25
C LEU A 143 7.24 -5.12 -13.65
N HIS A 144 6.00 -5.61 -13.59
CA HIS A 144 4.91 -4.88 -12.93
C HIS A 144 5.12 -4.76 -11.42
N TYR A 145 5.64 -5.81 -10.77
CA TYR A 145 5.97 -5.77 -9.35
C TYR A 145 6.99 -4.65 -9.06
N GLU A 146 8.12 -4.65 -9.78
CA GLU A 146 9.19 -3.65 -9.62
C GLU A 146 8.68 -2.23 -9.87
N ARG A 147 7.84 -2.02 -10.90
CA ARG A 147 7.21 -0.73 -11.18
C ARG A 147 6.29 -0.27 -10.05
N LEU A 148 5.52 -1.17 -9.46
CA LEU A 148 4.63 -0.82 -8.35
C LEU A 148 5.41 -0.46 -7.08
N ILE A 149 6.49 -1.18 -6.77
CA ILE A 149 7.40 -0.82 -5.68
C ILE A 149 8.01 0.55 -5.92
N ALA A 150 8.61 0.78 -7.08
CA ALA A 150 9.19 2.09 -7.42
C ALA A 150 8.16 3.24 -7.26
N ASN A 151 6.94 3.05 -7.77
CA ASN A 151 5.85 4.03 -7.63
C ASN A 151 5.41 4.25 -6.17
N ARG A 152 5.47 3.22 -5.33
CA ARG A 152 5.17 3.32 -3.89
C ARG A 152 6.27 4.05 -3.13
N LEU A 153 7.55 3.83 -3.46
CA LEU A 153 8.67 4.54 -2.85
C LEU A 153 8.58 6.06 -3.07
N TRP A 154 8.10 6.51 -4.23
CA TRP A 154 7.84 7.92 -4.49
C TRP A 154 6.81 8.58 -3.54
N LYS A 155 6.02 7.78 -2.83
CA LYS A 155 5.03 8.25 -1.84
C LYS A 155 5.57 8.31 -0.42
N LEU A 156 6.84 7.97 -0.19
CA LEU A 156 7.50 8.19 1.09
C LEU A 156 7.68 9.70 1.32
N THR A 157 7.62 10.14 2.57
CA THR A 157 8.14 11.46 2.95
C THR A 157 9.68 11.46 2.91
N MET A 158 10.30 12.64 2.91
CA MET A 158 11.77 12.76 3.00
C MET A 158 12.32 12.04 4.23
N VAL A 159 11.67 12.21 5.40
CA VAL A 159 12.07 11.53 6.64
C VAL A 159 11.87 10.01 6.57
N GLU A 160 10.77 9.53 5.98
CA GLU A 160 10.53 8.09 5.79
C GLU A 160 11.58 7.47 4.85
N ALA A 161 11.93 8.19 3.77
CA ALA A 161 12.94 7.75 2.81
C ALA A 161 14.35 7.74 3.40
N HIS A 162 14.72 8.77 4.16
CA HIS A 162 15.99 8.83 4.89
C HIS A 162 16.11 7.69 5.90
N ALA A 163 15.07 7.46 6.72
CA ALA A 163 15.04 6.35 7.69
C ALA A 163 15.15 4.97 7.03
N ALA A 164 14.69 4.84 5.77
CA ALA A 164 14.81 3.64 4.97
C ALA A 164 16.15 3.49 4.22
N GLY A 165 17.10 4.43 4.36
CA GLY A 165 18.36 4.40 3.63
C GLY A 165 18.15 4.51 2.10
N ILE A 166 17.10 5.21 1.67
CA ILE A 166 16.81 5.41 0.25
C ILE A 166 17.84 6.38 -0.32
N THR A 167 18.47 5.99 -1.43
CA THR A 167 19.34 6.84 -2.22
C THR A 167 18.61 7.32 -3.45
N ILE A 168 18.63 8.63 -3.67
CA ILE A 168 18.08 9.25 -4.88
C ILE A 168 19.26 9.76 -5.70
N THR A 169 19.32 9.33 -6.96
CA THR A 169 20.32 9.80 -7.92
C THR A 169 19.64 10.61 -9.01
N GLU A 170 20.10 11.84 -9.21
CA GLU A 170 19.74 12.67 -10.36
C GLU A 170 20.88 12.62 -11.37
N SER A 171 20.57 12.38 -12.64
CA SER A 171 21.57 12.26 -13.70
C SER A 171 21.08 12.85 -15.01
N CYS A 172 21.99 13.47 -15.76
CA CYS A 172 21.70 13.90 -17.12
C CYS A 172 21.74 12.67 -18.06
N PRO A 173 20.71 12.44 -18.89
CA PRO A 173 20.71 11.33 -19.84
C PRO A 173 21.85 11.41 -20.87
N SER A 174 22.35 12.61 -21.15
CA SER A 174 23.49 12.87 -22.04
C SER A 174 24.84 12.75 -21.32
N GLY A 175 24.86 12.33 -20.05
CA GLY A 175 26.09 12.08 -19.29
C GLY A 175 26.76 13.33 -18.69
N CYS A 176 26.14 14.51 -18.77
CA CYS A 176 26.77 15.76 -18.32
C CYS A 176 27.04 15.83 -16.81
N TYR A 177 26.24 15.14 -16.00
CA TYR A 177 26.42 15.02 -14.56
C TYR A 177 25.67 13.81 -13.99
N ARG A 178 26.09 13.41 -12.80
CA ARG A 178 25.38 12.49 -11.91
C ARG A 178 25.61 12.96 -10.49
N LYS A 179 24.54 13.20 -9.73
CA LYS A 179 24.61 13.61 -8.32
C LYS A 179 23.66 12.77 -7.47
N VAL A 180 24.08 12.52 -6.24
CA VAL A 180 23.23 11.92 -5.21
C VAL A 180 22.54 13.05 -4.46
N VAL A 181 21.24 12.93 -4.24
CA VAL A 181 20.47 13.90 -3.44
C VAL A 181 20.65 13.55 -1.97
N GLU A 182 21.14 14.52 -1.18
CA GLU A 182 21.30 14.34 0.27
C GLU A 182 19.95 14.43 1.00
N LEU A 183 19.36 13.26 1.26
CA LEU A 183 18.08 13.19 1.98
C LEU A 183 18.19 13.59 3.45
N SER A 184 19.36 13.49 4.07
CA SER A 184 19.58 13.89 5.48
C SER A 184 19.30 15.39 5.68
N ALA A 185 19.82 16.24 4.80
CA ALA A 185 19.56 17.68 4.81
C ALA A 185 18.07 18.00 4.56
N CYS A 186 17.43 17.28 3.64
CA CYS A 186 15.98 17.45 3.39
C CYS A 186 15.13 16.99 4.59
N ALA A 187 15.51 15.90 5.25
CA ALA A 187 14.82 15.34 6.41
C ALA A 187 14.98 16.18 7.69
N ALA A 188 16.07 16.94 7.81
CA ALA A 188 16.29 17.86 8.94
C ALA A 188 15.64 19.25 8.76
N SER A 189 15.05 19.52 7.60
CA SER A 189 14.44 20.81 7.26
C SER A 189 12.92 20.85 7.49
N GLU A 190 12.32 22.03 7.34
CA GLU A 190 10.86 22.23 7.31
C GLU A 190 10.16 21.37 6.23
N ASN A 191 10.91 20.84 5.25
CA ASN A 191 10.40 19.99 4.18
C ASN A 191 10.40 18.48 4.51
N SER A 192 10.74 18.09 5.74
CA SER A 192 10.83 16.68 6.16
C SER A 192 9.57 15.85 5.88
N GLY A 193 8.39 16.49 5.98
CA GLY A 193 7.08 15.90 5.68
C GLY A 193 6.71 15.85 4.20
N ARG A 194 7.44 16.53 3.31
CA ARG A 194 7.16 16.51 1.87
C ARG A 194 7.42 15.13 1.28
N LYS A 195 6.62 14.75 0.28
CA LYS A 195 6.78 13.48 -0.43
C LYS A 195 7.96 13.52 -1.37
N LEU A 196 8.65 12.39 -1.55
CA LEU A 196 9.73 12.28 -2.55
C LEU A 196 9.26 12.72 -3.94
N ALA A 197 7.98 12.45 -4.28
CA ALA A 197 7.40 12.88 -5.55
C ALA A 197 7.54 14.38 -5.83
N SER A 198 7.58 15.25 -4.80
CA SER A 198 7.77 16.69 -5.00
C SER A 198 9.17 17.06 -5.51
N LEU A 199 10.17 16.18 -5.36
CA LEU A 199 11.49 16.39 -5.96
C LEU A 199 11.42 16.44 -7.50
N LYS A 200 10.42 15.78 -8.09
CA LYS A 200 10.20 15.83 -9.55
C LYS A 200 9.85 17.23 -10.04
N GLU A 201 9.26 18.06 -9.18
CA GLU A 201 8.85 19.43 -9.49
C GLU A 201 10.02 20.40 -9.39
N THR A 202 11.03 20.09 -8.58
CA THR A 202 12.21 20.93 -8.37
C THR A 202 13.33 20.71 -9.40
N ILE A 203 13.16 19.74 -10.31
CA ILE A 203 14.20 19.37 -11.27
C ILE A 203 14.12 20.26 -12.50
N THR A 204 15.24 20.91 -12.76
CA THR A 204 15.45 21.77 -13.93
C THR A 204 16.20 21.01 -15.03
N ALA A 205 16.05 21.47 -16.27
CA ALA A 205 16.81 20.93 -17.40
C ALA A 205 18.32 21.07 -17.17
N CYS A 206 19.10 20.15 -17.73
CA CYS A 206 20.55 20.21 -17.64
C CYS A 206 21.07 21.52 -18.26
N SER A 207 21.76 22.35 -17.48
CA SER A 207 22.29 23.64 -17.97
C SER A 207 23.27 23.53 -19.14
N ARG A 208 23.88 22.35 -19.34
CA ARG A 208 24.84 22.10 -20.44
C ARG A 208 24.18 21.63 -21.74
N CYS A 209 23.24 20.70 -21.67
CA CYS A 209 22.67 20.05 -22.87
C CYS A 209 21.14 20.18 -22.98
N GLN A 210 20.52 20.95 -22.07
CA GLN A 210 19.08 21.20 -21.99
C GLN A 210 18.20 19.94 -21.83
N SER A 211 18.80 18.76 -21.65
CA SER A 211 18.06 17.52 -21.48
C SER A 211 17.43 17.43 -20.09
N GLU A 212 16.23 16.88 -20.01
CA GLU A 212 15.57 16.60 -18.74
C GLU A 212 16.32 15.52 -17.95
N PRO A 213 16.66 15.77 -16.67
CA PRO A 213 17.34 14.79 -15.85
C PRO A 213 16.50 13.55 -15.56
N THR A 214 17.16 12.41 -15.45
CA THR A 214 16.59 11.15 -14.98
C THR A 214 16.81 10.99 -13.48
N ILE A 215 15.81 10.51 -12.76
CA ILE A 215 15.90 10.24 -11.33
C ILE A 215 15.77 8.74 -11.08
N ALA A 216 16.75 8.17 -10.40
CA ALA A 216 16.70 6.81 -9.91
C ALA A 216 16.51 6.79 -8.40
N ILE A 217 15.66 5.87 -7.92
CA ILE A 217 15.50 5.57 -6.50
C ILE A 217 16.02 4.16 -6.28
N ALA A 218 16.91 4.00 -5.30
CA ALA A 218 17.43 2.71 -4.89
C ALA A 218 17.47 2.65 -3.36
N GLU A 219 17.16 1.48 -2.81
CA GLU A 219 17.53 1.16 -1.43
C GLU A 219 19.03 0.85 -1.38
N GLN A 220 19.74 1.33 -0.35
CA GLN A 220 21.18 1.08 -0.19
C GLN A 220 21.56 -0.41 -0.17
N ASN A 221 20.61 -1.32 0.10
CA ASN A 221 20.83 -2.76 0.20
C ASN A 221 20.15 -3.62 -0.88
N GLY A 222 19.79 -3.06 -2.04
CA GLY A 222 19.58 -3.84 -3.25
C GLY A 222 18.19 -3.77 -3.89
N SER A 223 18.02 -2.81 -4.78
CA SER A 223 17.41 -2.96 -6.12
C SER A 223 17.30 -1.56 -6.72
N GLN A 224 18.02 -1.33 -7.82
CA GLN A 224 18.07 -0.03 -8.46
C GLN A 224 16.82 0.12 -9.36
N THR A 225 15.90 1.02 -9.01
CA THR A 225 14.75 1.33 -9.88
C THR A 225 14.98 2.69 -10.55
N SER A 226 15.28 2.67 -11.85
CA SER A 226 15.41 3.91 -12.64
C SER A 226 14.03 4.36 -13.12
N TRP A 227 13.62 5.58 -12.80
CA TRP A 227 12.41 6.18 -13.36
C TRP A 227 12.78 7.28 -14.36
N LYS A 228 12.33 7.15 -15.61
CA LYS A 228 12.38 8.22 -16.61
C LYS A 228 11.05 8.96 -16.61
N ARG A 229 11.09 10.29 -16.60
CA ARG A 229 9.91 11.14 -16.81
C ARG A 229 9.38 10.87 -18.23
N PRO A 230 8.07 10.63 -18.42
CA PRO A 230 7.50 10.63 -19.75
C PRO A 230 7.63 12.04 -20.32
N SER A 231 8.34 12.19 -21.43
CA SER A 231 8.34 13.44 -22.18
C SER A 231 6.91 13.75 -22.63
N HIS A 232 6.42 14.95 -22.34
CA HIS A 232 5.22 15.47 -22.98
C HIS A 232 5.51 15.65 -24.48
N ASN A 233 5.35 14.58 -25.26
CA ASN A 233 5.12 14.60 -26.70
C ASN A 233 4.68 13.19 -27.14
N ALA A 234 3.47 13.14 -27.70
CA ALA A 234 2.81 12.05 -28.43
C ALA A 234 2.69 10.69 -27.72
N ILE A 235 1.57 10.50 -26.99
CA ILE A 235 0.90 9.20 -27.01
C ILE A 235 -0.10 9.28 -28.16
N ASP A 236 0.27 8.72 -29.31
CA ASP A 236 -0.73 8.24 -30.25
C ASP A 236 -1.49 7.11 -29.54
N LEU A 237 -2.72 7.40 -29.17
CA LEU A 237 -3.69 6.41 -28.72
C LEU A 237 -3.96 5.48 -29.92
N PRO A 238 -3.64 4.17 -29.86
CA PRO A 238 -4.26 3.24 -30.78
C PRO A 238 -5.77 3.31 -30.54
N ARG A 239 -6.52 3.70 -31.56
CA ARG A 239 -7.98 3.58 -31.62
C ARG A 239 -8.35 2.13 -31.35
N LEU A 240 -8.70 1.83 -30.10
CA LEU A 240 -9.42 0.62 -29.76
C LEU A 240 -10.82 0.78 -30.36
N LEU A 241 -11.06 0.04 -31.44
CA LEU A 241 -12.38 -0.21 -31.99
C LEU A 241 -13.28 -0.74 -30.87
N SER A 242 -14.35 -0.02 -30.56
CA SER A 242 -15.42 -0.49 -29.68
C SER A 242 -16.11 -1.69 -30.30
N PRO A 243 -16.42 -2.74 -29.51
CA PRO A 243 -17.34 -3.78 -29.91
C PRO A 243 -18.77 -3.34 -29.52
N HIS A 244 -19.63 -3.06 -30.49
CA HIS A 244 -21.07 -3.19 -30.29
C HIS A 244 -21.76 -3.74 -31.54
N ARG A 245 -22.49 -4.82 -31.27
CA ARG A 245 -23.45 -5.56 -32.10
C ARG A 245 -24.45 -4.63 -32.81
N GLN A 246 -24.81 -4.97 -34.05
CA GLN A 246 -26.04 -5.71 -34.36
C GLN A 246 -25.74 -6.71 -35.47
#